data_AF-A0A453G2D9-F1
#
_entry.id   AF-A0A453G2D9-F1
#
_cell.length_a   1.000
_cell.length_b   1.000
_cell.length_c   1.000
_cell.angle_alpha   90.00
_cell.angle_beta   90.00
_cell.angle_gamma   90.00
#
_symmetry.space_group_name_H-M   'P 1'
#
loop_
_entity.id
_entity.type
_entity.pdbx_description
1 polymer ?
#
loop_
_entity_poly.entity_id
_entity_poly.type
_entity_poly.pdbx_seq_one_letter_code
_entity_poly.pdbx_strand_id
1 'polypeptide(L)'
;MSLRAQNSEKEAKMLNEQLEDLKKQLNECLREKNETELRLLDSAPLSVQRNPTDDQKLIKLLQEELRNYEKEVHEARRLKSSHTNVELLSEKLLEEQSRRKRAETELSKLQEIEAKAQKLELELASCTSLLGNIPDVSSYSNIADLQRQALTDLNKLGEVTSRLKELEVTLEFAEISKQRAEGEATLAKERAESASREVKRLELLLTAVSEERDRLRKDHNMLSNQKTRDGDDMSSKKMESDLSQMEKVVRELETTLHEQRELISQQHAELNLMNEKLSIEARKAKSLEREGDQLRSQVALLESKLGHGDYSASSTKVLRMVNTLAMDSEAKQTIEALQAELKKTKERLQAIEELKGQADAGTVVDANVAEKLAQLKNQVATLEKREERYKAVFLERISVFRKACCSLFGYQIVMNDEQQPNGIHVTRFTLQSVYAQTDDEKLEFLYESGSTNIVVNGYTSQHEIAQQVDIFIRKMNSIPAFTANLTMESFNKRSIC
;
A
#
# COMPACT_ATOMS: atom_id res chain seq x y z
N MET A 1 -45.80 -4.40 -6.91
CA MET A 1 -45.05 -3.50 -7.82
C MET A 1 -45.86 -3.09 -9.06
N SER A 2 -46.60 -3.99 -9.72
CA SER A 2 -47.41 -3.68 -10.92
C SER A 2 -48.43 -2.53 -10.74
N LEU A 3 -49.16 -2.49 -9.63
CA LEU A 3 -50.15 -1.43 -9.33
C LEU A 3 -49.53 -0.02 -9.22
N ARG A 4 -48.31 0.09 -8.68
CA ARG A 4 -47.60 1.38 -8.54
C ARG A 4 -47.16 1.91 -9.91
N ALA A 5 -46.66 1.02 -10.76
CA ALA A 5 -46.25 1.35 -12.13
C ALA A 5 -47.44 1.77 -13.00
N GLN A 6 -48.59 1.09 -12.88
CA GLN A 6 -49.81 1.50 -13.57
C GLN A 6 -50.33 2.85 -13.09
N ASN A 7 -50.21 3.17 -11.79
CA ASN A 7 -50.64 4.46 -11.28
C ASN A 7 -49.74 5.59 -11.79
N SER A 8 -48.42 5.40 -11.79
CA SER A 8 -47.48 6.39 -12.35
C SER A 8 -47.68 6.58 -13.86
N GLU A 9 -48.04 5.53 -14.61
CA GLU A 9 -48.28 5.65 -16.05
C GLU A 9 -49.57 6.43 -16.35
N LYS A 10 -50.62 6.26 -15.53
CA LYS A 10 -51.86 7.05 -15.64
C LYS A 10 -51.62 8.51 -15.27
N GLU A 11 -50.86 8.76 -14.22
CA GLU A 11 -50.49 10.12 -13.80
C GLU A 11 -49.65 10.84 -14.86
N ALA A 12 -48.68 10.14 -15.48
CA ALA A 12 -47.91 10.67 -16.59
C ALA A 12 -48.77 11.01 -17.81
N LYS A 13 -49.76 10.18 -18.15
CA LYS A 13 -50.71 10.46 -19.24
C LYS A 13 -51.55 11.71 -18.95
N MET A 14 -52.09 11.83 -17.73
CA MET A 14 -52.87 13.01 -17.32
C MET A 14 -52.03 14.29 -17.38
N LEU A 15 -50.78 14.26 -16.88
CA LEU A 15 -49.87 15.40 -16.94
C LEU A 15 -49.52 15.79 -18.38
N ASN A 16 -49.38 14.82 -19.27
CA ASN A 16 -49.08 15.08 -20.68
C ASN A 16 -50.27 15.71 -21.41
N GLU A 17 -51.50 15.28 -21.09
CA GLU A 17 -52.73 15.92 -21.59
C GLU A 17 -52.83 17.38 -21.10
N GLN A 18 -52.57 17.63 -19.81
CA GLN A 18 -52.53 18.99 -19.26
C GLN A 18 -51.47 19.88 -19.92
N LEU A 19 -50.30 19.33 -20.23
CA LEU A 19 -49.23 20.05 -20.92
C LEU A 19 -49.63 20.46 -22.35
N GLU A 20 -50.32 19.58 -23.07
CA GLU A 20 -50.78 19.91 -24.43
C GLU A 20 -51.92 20.93 -24.43
N ASP A 21 -52.81 20.89 -23.44
CA ASP A 21 -53.84 21.93 -23.28
C ASP A 21 -53.22 23.29 -22.93
N LEU A 22 -52.21 23.33 -22.06
CA LEU A 22 -51.46 24.56 -21.74
C LEU A 22 -50.72 25.10 -22.97
N LYS A 23 -50.10 24.24 -23.79
CA LYS A 23 -49.47 24.68 -25.05
C LYS A 23 -50.48 25.27 -26.02
N LYS A 24 -51.68 24.68 -26.13
CA LYS A 24 -52.75 25.24 -26.98
C LYS A 24 -53.18 26.62 -26.48
N GLN A 25 -53.42 26.76 -25.18
CA GLN A 25 -53.78 28.05 -24.58
C GLN A 25 -52.70 29.11 -24.80
N LEU A 26 -51.42 28.75 -24.67
CA LEU A 26 -50.31 29.67 -24.92
C LEU A 26 -50.26 30.10 -26.39
N ASN A 27 -50.43 29.18 -27.32
CA ASN A 27 -50.45 29.49 -28.76
C ASN A 27 -51.64 30.38 -29.15
N GLU A 28 -52.80 30.14 -28.54
CA GLU A 28 -53.99 30.98 -28.72
C GLU A 28 -53.75 32.40 -28.18
N CYS A 29 -53.17 32.52 -26.98
CA CYS A 29 -52.84 33.80 -26.38
C CYS A 29 -51.76 34.56 -27.17
N LEU A 30 -50.77 33.87 -27.73
CA LEU A 30 -49.78 34.45 -28.64
C LEU A 30 -50.43 34.94 -29.95
N ARG A 31 -51.40 34.21 -30.48
CA ARG A 31 -52.15 34.63 -31.67
C ARG A 31 -52.97 35.89 -31.38
N GLU A 32 -53.69 35.92 -30.27
CA GLU A 32 -54.44 37.12 -29.83
C GLU A 32 -53.52 38.32 -29.59
N LYS A 33 -52.36 38.10 -28.98
CA LYS A 33 -51.34 39.15 -28.82
C LYS A 33 -50.88 39.66 -30.18
N ASN A 34 -50.55 38.78 -31.13
CA ASN A 34 -50.10 39.21 -32.45
C ASN A 34 -51.21 39.93 -33.23
N GLU A 35 -52.47 39.50 -33.10
CA GLU A 35 -53.62 40.21 -33.69
C GLU A 35 -53.83 41.59 -33.07
N THR A 36 -53.67 41.74 -31.75
CA THR A 36 -53.78 43.03 -31.07
C THR A 36 -52.60 43.96 -31.39
N GLU A 37 -51.38 43.42 -31.53
CA GLU A 37 -50.22 44.16 -32.02
C GLU A 37 -50.41 44.62 -33.48
N LEU A 38 -50.98 43.78 -34.35
CA LEU A 38 -51.34 44.19 -35.71
C LEU A 38 -52.39 45.30 -35.71
N ARG A 39 -53.42 45.20 -34.86
CA ARG A 39 -54.45 46.24 -34.71
C ARG A 39 -53.89 47.56 -34.17
N LEU A 40 -52.88 47.51 -33.30
CA LEU A 40 -52.15 48.68 -32.80
C LEU A 40 -51.29 49.32 -33.90
N LEU A 41 -50.67 48.50 -34.75
CA LEU A 41 -49.90 48.97 -35.91
C LEU A 41 -50.78 49.58 -37.02
N ASP A 42 -52.01 49.09 -37.20
CA ASP A 42 -52.98 49.61 -38.17
C ASP A 42 -53.69 50.90 -37.71
N SER A 43 -53.62 51.25 -36.42
CA SER A 43 -54.06 52.56 -35.94
C SER A 43 -53.06 53.64 -36.33
N ALA A 44 -53.41 54.44 -37.36
CA ALA A 44 -52.61 55.56 -37.86
C ALA A 44 -52.17 56.52 -36.71
N PRO A 45 -50.98 57.13 -36.80
CA PRO A 45 -50.43 57.92 -35.70
C PRO A 45 -51.19 59.24 -35.57
N LEU A 46 -52.14 59.29 -34.64
CA LEU A 46 -52.63 60.55 -34.09
C LEU A 46 -51.46 61.23 -33.39
N SER A 47 -51.09 62.40 -33.91
CA SER A 47 -50.13 63.30 -33.29
C SER A 47 -50.63 63.70 -31.90
N VAL A 48 -50.15 63.05 -30.86
CA VAL A 48 -50.42 63.47 -29.48
C VAL A 48 -49.22 64.28 -29.01
N GLN A 49 -49.40 65.60 -28.95
CA GLN A 49 -48.66 66.45 -28.04
C GLN A 49 -48.72 65.82 -26.64
N ARG A 50 -47.59 65.28 -26.18
CA ARG A 50 -47.53 64.60 -24.90
C ARG A 50 -47.64 65.65 -23.79
N ASN A 51 -48.80 65.67 -23.11
CA ASN A 51 -49.01 66.54 -21.96
C ASN A 51 -48.16 66.02 -20.78
N PRO A 52 -47.50 66.89 -20.00
CA PRO A 52 -46.63 66.49 -18.89
C PRO A 52 -47.36 65.66 -17.81
N THR A 53 -48.69 65.76 -17.75
CA THR A 53 -49.56 64.96 -16.88
C THR A 53 -49.58 63.48 -17.26
N ASP A 54 -49.48 63.16 -18.56
CA ASP A 54 -49.52 61.77 -19.04
C ASP A 54 -48.15 61.09 -18.90
N ASP A 55 -47.06 61.86 -19.00
CA ASP A 55 -45.71 61.40 -18.66
C ASP A 55 -45.60 61.10 -17.15
N GLN A 56 -46.20 61.92 -16.29
CA GLN A 56 -46.28 61.62 -14.85
C GLN A 56 -47.11 60.35 -14.56
N LYS A 57 -48.19 60.09 -15.29
CA LYS A 57 -48.96 58.84 -15.14
C LYS A 57 -48.16 57.63 -15.61
N LEU A 58 -47.46 57.74 -16.74
CA LEU A 58 -46.59 56.69 -17.25
C LEU A 58 -45.44 56.40 -16.29
N ILE A 59 -44.80 57.42 -15.73
CA ILE A 59 -43.76 57.26 -14.71
C ILE A 59 -44.32 56.55 -13.48
N LYS A 60 -45.53 56.89 -13.01
CA LYS A 60 -46.15 56.20 -11.87
C LYS A 60 -46.45 54.74 -12.17
N LEU A 61 -46.97 54.44 -13.37
CA LEU A 61 -47.22 53.07 -13.82
C LEU A 61 -45.92 52.26 -13.91
N LEU A 62 -44.88 52.81 -14.51
CA LEU A 62 -43.56 52.16 -14.59
C LEU A 62 -42.93 51.97 -13.21
N GLN A 63 -43.09 52.92 -12.29
CA GLN A 63 -42.64 52.79 -10.90
C GLN A 63 -43.41 51.69 -10.14
N GLU A 64 -44.69 51.52 -10.43
CA GLU A 64 -45.51 50.46 -9.85
C GLU A 64 -45.20 49.10 -10.44
N GLU A 65 -44.93 49.02 -11.74
CA GLU A 65 -44.48 47.82 -12.44
C GLU A 65 -43.10 47.38 -11.93
N LEU A 66 -42.16 48.31 -11.75
CA LEU A 66 -40.86 48.04 -11.13
C LEU A 66 -41.00 47.51 -9.70
N ARG A 67 -41.88 48.11 -8.88
CA ARG A 67 -42.18 47.58 -7.53
C ARG A 67 -42.78 46.18 -7.57
N ASN A 68 -43.57 45.85 -8.59
CA ASN A 68 -44.14 44.51 -8.75
C ASN A 68 -43.06 43.51 -9.16
N TYR A 69 -42.20 43.83 -10.13
CA TYR A 69 -41.06 42.97 -10.49
C TYR A 69 -40.09 42.76 -9.33
N GLU A 70 -39.85 43.78 -8.49
CA GLU A 70 -39.03 43.63 -7.28
C GLU A 70 -39.64 42.60 -6.31
N LYS A 71 -40.96 42.61 -6.11
CA LYS A 71 -41.66 41.62 -5.27
C LYS A 71 -41.57 40.22 -5.86
N GLU A 72 -41.77 40.06 -7.16
CA GLU A 72 -41.64 38.77 -7.85
C GLU A 72 -40.22 38.22 -7.77
N VAL A 73 -39.20 39.06 -7.94
CA VAL A 73 -37.79 38.66 -7.78
C VAL A 73 -37.50 38.25 -6.34
N HIS A 74 -38.04 38.97 -5.35
CA HIS A 74 -37.93 38.57 -3.94
C HIS A 74 -38.61 37.22 -3.66
N GLU A 75 -39.79 36.98 -4.22
CA GLU A 75 -40.48 35.71 -4.09
C GLU A 75 -39.74 34.57 -4.80
N ALA A 76 -39.22 34.79 -6.01
CA ALA A 76 -38.41 33.83 -6.74
C ALA A 76 -37.12 33.47 -5.97
N ARG A 77 -36.47 34.44 -5.34
CA ARG A 77 -35.31 34.21 -4.46
C ARG A 77 -35.69 33.37 -3.23
N ARG A 78 -36.84 33.68 -2.60
CA ARG A 78 -37.37 32.90 -1.46
C ARG A 78 -37.68 31.46 -1.88
N LEU A 79 -38.38 31.27 -3.00
CA LEU A 79 -38.69 29.94 -3.54
C LEU A 79 -37.44 29.16 -3.89
N LYS A 80 -36.43 29.79 -4.50
CA LYS A 80 -35.13 29.17 -4.79
C LYS A 80 -34.41 28.71 -3.52
N SER A 81 -34.41 29.53 -2.47
CA SER A 81 -33.83 29.15 -1.17
C SER A 81 -34.60 28.01 -0.50
N SER A 82 -35.93 27.96 -0.67
CA SER A 82 -36.75 26.86 -0.18
C SER A 82 -36.49 25.56 -0.96
N HIS A 83 -36.42 25.62 -2.29
CA HIS A 83 -36.16 24.47 -3.14
C HIS A 83 -34.80 23.83 -2.84
N THR A 84 -33.75 24.64 -2.73
CA THR A 84 -32.41 24.15 -2.35
C THR A 84 -32.39 23.51 -0.96
N ASN A 85 -33.14 24.05 0.01
CA ASN A 85 -33.32 23.41 1.31
C ASN A 85 -34.09 22.08 1.21
N VAL A 86 -35.12 22.00 0.37
CA VAL A 86 -35.90 20.77 0.14
C VAL A 86 -35.06 19.68 -0.54
N GLU A 87 -34.22 20.05 -1.52
CA GLU A 87 -33.27 19.13 -2.16
C GLU A 87 -32.25 18.59 -1.16
N LEU A 88 -31.68 19.46 -0.32
CA LEU A 88 -30.75 19.04 0.73
C LEU A 88 -31.43 18.09 1.74
N LEU A 89 -32.69 18.36 2.10
CA LEU A 89 -33.46 17.49 3.00
C LEU A 89 -33.81 16.16 2.34
N SER A 90 -34.10 16.14 1.03
CA SER A 90 -34.40 14.90 0.30
C SER A 90 -33.15 14.03 0.13
N GLU A 91 -31.98 14.63 -0.10
CA GLU A 91 -30.68 13.95 -0.13
C GLU A 91 -30.35 13.33 1.22
N LYS A 92 -30.47 14.10 2.32
CA LYS A 92 -30.28 13.58 3.69
C LYS A 92 -31.23 12.45 4.02
N LEU A 93 -32.49 12.56 3.59
CA LEU A 93 -33.48 11.50 3.79
C LEU A 93 -33.08 10.21 3.05
N LEU A 94 -32.58 10.32 1.81
CA LEU A 94 -32.12 9.18 1.03
C LEU A 94 -30.90 8.50 1.65
N GLU A 95 -29.96 9.30 2.17
CA GLU A 95 -28.78 8.80 2.87
C GLU A 95 -29.17 8.04 4.15
N GLU A 96 -30.05 8.61 4.97
CA GLU A 96 -30.56 7.97 6.18
C GLU A 96 -31.39 6.72 5.89
N GLN A 97 -32.19 6.71 4.82
CA GLN A 97 -32.89 5.50 4.36
C GLN A 97 -31.91 4.40 3.94
N SER A 98 -30.82 4.76 3.27
CA SER A 98 -29.78 3.81 2.85
C SER A 98 -29.01 3.27 4.06
N ARG A 99 -28.73 4.12 5.05
CA ARG A 99 -28.14 3.73 6.33
C ARG A 99 -29.06 2.78 7.11
N ARG A 100 -30.35 3.07 7.17
CA ARG A 100 -31.37 2.21 7.79
C ARG A 100 -31.42 0.84 7.13
N LYS A 101 -31.48 0.77 5.79
CA LYS A 101 -31.50 -0.51 5.07
C LYS A 101 -30.26 -1.36 5.39
N ARG A 102 -29.07 -0.74 5.44
CA ARG A 102 -27.84 -1.44 5.86
C ARG A 102 -27.96 -1.98 7.29
N ALA A 103 -28.43 -1.17 8.22
CA ALA A 103 -28.63 -1.59 9.61
C ALA A 103 -29.65 -2.75 9.72
N GLU A 104 -30.76 -2.69 8.97
CA GLU A 104 -31.76 -3.78 8.92
C GLU A 104 -31.15 -5.08 8.38
N THR A 105 -30.32 -5.01 7.34
CA THR A 105 -29.62 -6.22 6.82
C THR A 105 -28.62 -6.80 7.81
N GLU A 106 -27.88 -5.96 8.54
CA GLU A 106 -26.96 -6.44 9.58
C GLU A 106 -27.72 -7.03 10.77
N LEU A 107 -28.87 -6.46 11.14
CA LEU A 107 -29.73 -7.01 12.18
C LEU A 107 -30.26 -8.41 11.82
N SER A 108 -30.69 -8.64 10.58
CA SER A 108 -31.09 -9.97 10.13
C SER A 108 -29.94 -10.98 10.18
N LYS A 109 -28.72 -10.58 9.80
CA LYS A 109 -27.53 -11.44 9.94
C LYS A 109 -27.23 -11.77 11.39
N LEU A 110 -27.35 -10.80 12.30
CA LEU A 110 -27.17 -11.01 13.74
C LEU A 110 -28.19 -12.01 14.29
N GLN A 111 -29.45 -11.90 13.89
CA GLN A 111 -30.49 -12.87 14.28
C GLN A 111 -30.18 -14.29 13.79
N GLU A 112 -29.66 -14.43 12.56
CA GLU A 112 -29.22 -15.74 12.05
C GLU A 112 -28.03 -16.32 12.84
N ILE A 113 -27.08 -15.47 13.23
CA ILE A 113 -25.93 -15.87 14.05
C ILE A 113 -26.39 -16.27 15.44
N GLU A 114 -27.30 -15.51 16.06
CA GLU A 114 -27.87 -15.81 17.38
C GLU A 114 -28.61 -17.15 17.37
N ALA A 115 -29.43 -17.42 16.35
CA ALA A 115 -30.10 -18.70 16.20
C ALA A 115 -29.11 -19.88 16.06
N LYS A 116 -28.00 -19.69 15.34
CA LYS A 116 -26.93 -20.69 15.24
C LYS A 116 -26.20 -20.89 16.57
N ALA A 117 -25.94 -19.82 17.31
CA ALA A 117 -25.32 -19.88 18.63
C ALA A 117 -26.19 -20.66 19.62
N GLN A 118 -27.49 -20.36 19.69
CA GLN A 118 -28.44 -21.10 20.52
C GLN A 118 -28.49 -22.59 20.17
N LYS A 119 -28.44 -22.94 18.88
CA LYS A 119 -28.38 -24.34 18.44
C LYS A 119 -27.11 -25.04 18.94
N LEU A 120 -25.96 -24.40 18.81
CA LEU A 120 -24.68 -24.94 19.29
C LEU A 120 -24.66 -25.07 20.81
N GLU A 121 -25.24 -24.11 21.55
CA GLU A 121 -25.38 -24.20 23.01
C GLU A 121 -26.23 -25.38 23.44
N LEU A 122 -27.34 -25.66 22.73
CA LEU A 122 -28.17 -26.84 22.98
C LEU A 122 -27.42 -28.15 22.66
N GLU A 123 -26.66 -28.19 21.57
CA GLU A 123 -25.82 -29.34 21.21
C GLU A 123 -24.70 -29.58 22.24
N LEU A 124 -24.09 -28.51 22.76
CA LEU A 124 -23.10 -28.56 23.83
C LEU A 124 -23.72 -29.04 25.14
N ALA A 125 -24.89 -28.53 25.52
CA ALA A 125 -25.61 -28.97 26.71
C ALA A 125 -25.97 -30.46 26.63
N SER A 126 -26.42 -30.91 25.46
CA SER A 126 -26.67 -32.34 25.17
C SER A 126 -25.41 -33.19 25.32
N CYS A 127 -24.30 -32.79 24.69
CA CYS A 127 -23.02 -33.50 24.82
C CYS A 127 -22.51 -33.54 26.27
N THR A 128 -22.67 -32.43 26.99
CA THR A 128 -22.29 -32.34 28.41
C THR A 128 -23.11 -33.28 29.28
N SER A 129 -24.42 -33.39 29.01
CA SER A 129 -25.29 -34.34 29.73
C SER A 129 -24.94 -35.80 29.44
N LEU A 130 -24.57 -36.14 28.19
CA LEU A 130 -24.16 -37.48 27.79
C LEU A 130 -22.85 -37.89 28.46
N LEU A 131 -21.90 -36.96 28.57
CA LEU A 131 -20.61 -37.16 29.22
C LEU A 131 -20.73 -37.30 30.74
N GLY A 132 -21.68 -36.58 31.37
CA GLY A 132 -21.95 -36.70 32.81
C GLY A 132 -22.46 -38.08 33.25
N ASN A 133 -22.94 -38.91 32.32
CA ASN A 133 -23.37 -40.28 32.58
C ASN A 133 -22.21 -41.30 32.56
N ILE A 134 -21.00 -40.89 32.20
CA ILE A 134 -19.82 -41.76 32.17
C ILE A 134 -19.02 -41.51 33.46
N PRO A 135 -18.85 -42.52 34.34
CA PRO A 135 -18.01 -42.36 35.52
C PRO A 135 -16.55 -42.14 35.09
N ASP A 136 -15.83 -41.29 35.83
CA ASP A 136 -14.38 -41.02 35.70
C ASP A 136 -13.93 -40.04 34.59
N VAL A 137 -14.84 -39.41 33.83
CA VAL A 137 -14.50 -38.31 32.90
C VAL A 137 -14.54 -36.98 33.63
N SER A 138 -13.49 -36.70 34.41
CA SER A 138 -13.30 -35.40 35.04
C SER A 138 -12.63 -34.41 34.08
N SER A 139 -13.42 -33.42 33.67
CA SER A 139 -13.01 -32.08 33.22
C SER A 139 -12.99 -31.78 31.71
N TYR A 140 -14.16 -31.40 31.21
CA TYR A 140 -14.31 -30.48 30.07
C TYR A 140 -13.85 -29.04 30.43
N SER A 141 -13.72 -28.70 31.72
CA SER A 141 -13.29 -27.36 32.18
C SER A 141 -11.88 -27.04 31.69
N ASN A 142 -10.98 -28.03 31.68
CA ASN A 142 -9.60 -27.84 31.25
C ASN A 142 -9.50 -27.46 29.75
N ILE A 143 -10.42 -27.94 28.91
CA ILE A 143 -10.46 -27.59 27.48
C ILE A 143 -10.96 -26.14 27.32
N ALA A 144 -11.98 -25.74 28.07
CA ALA A 144 -12.47 -24.37 28.07
C ALA A 144 -11.41 -23.38 28.59
N ASP A 145 -10.63 -23.77 29.61
CA ASP A 145 -9.51 -22.98 30.13
C ASP A 145 -8.39 -22.83 29.10
N LEU A 146 -8.05 -23.90 28.37
CA LEU A 146 -7.10 -23.87 27.26
C LEU A 146 -7.55 -22.97 26.11
N GLN A 147 -8.84 -23.03 25.75
CA GLN A 147 -9.41 -22.15 24.72
C GLN A 147 -9.39 -20.68 25.17
N ARG A 148 -9.70 -20.40 26.44
CA ARG A 148 -9.58 -19.06 27.02
C ARG A 148 -8.14 -18.55 27.00
N GLN A 149 -7.17 -19.41 27.32
CA GLN A 149 -5.75 -19.07 27.30
C GLN A 149 -5.25 -18.81 25.87
N ALA A 150 -5.61 -19.66 24.91
CA ALA A 150 -5.26 -19.48 23.49
C ALA A 150 -5.85 -18.18 22.91
N LEU A 151 -7.10 -17.85 23.28
CA LEU A 151 -7.71 -16.56 22.92
C LEU A 151 -6.98 -15.39 23.58
N THR A 152 -6.53 -15.54 24.83
CA THR A 152 -5.76 -14.52 25.53
C THR A 152 -4.40 -14.27 24.88
N ASP A 153 -3.71 -15.34 24.48
CA ASP A 153 -2.39 -15.23 23.82
C ASP A 153 -2.51 -14.72 22.38
N LEU A 154 -3.60 -15.07 21.68
CA LEU A 154 -3.92 -14.48 20.38
C LEU A 154 -4.24 -12.98 20.50
N ASN A 155 -4.97 -12.57 21.53
CA ASN A 155 -5.23 -11.15 21.81
C ASN A 155 -3.93 -10.39 22.10
N LYS A 156 -3.04 -10.96 22.94
CA LYS A 156 -1.71 -10.39 23.21
C LYS A 156 -0.87 -10.28 21.93
N LEU A 157 -0.89 -11.30 21.06
CA LEU A 157 -0.21 -11.25 19.78
C LEU A 157 -0.77 -10.11 18.91
N GLY A 158 -2.09 -9.95 18.88
CA GLY A 158 -2.76 -8.84 18.20
C GLY A 158 -2.37 -7.47 18.76
N GLU A 159 -2.29 -7.32 20.09
CA GLU A 159 -1.87 -6.09 20.77
C GLU A 159 -0.39 -5.75 20.53
N VAL A 160 0.50 -6.74 20.54
CA VAL A 160 1.92 -6.52 20.24
C VAL A 160 2.09 -6.16 18.77
N THR A 161 1.32 -6.80 17.88
CA THR A 161 1.35 -6.51 16.44
C THR A 161 0.80 -5.11 16.14
N SER A 162 -0.25 -4.67 16.82
CA SER A 162 -0.78 -3.31 16.66
C SER A 162 0.19 -2.25 17.18
N ARG A 163 0.81 -2.48 18.34
CA ARG A 163 1.87 -1.60 18.87
C ARG A 163 3.09 -1.53 17.95
N LEU A 164 3.51 -2.64 17.36
CA LEU A 164 4.58 -2.67 16.37
C LEU A 164 4.25 -1.75 15.18
N LYS A 165 3.03 -1.86 14.65
CA LYS A 165 2.56 -1.04 13.54
C LYS A 165 2.46 0.45 13.88
N GLU A 166 1.99 0.75 15.10
CA GLU A 166 1.97 2.13 15.60
C GLU A 166 3.39 2.69 15.70
N LEU A 167 4.34 1.92 16.26
CA LEU A 167 5.74 2.31 16.32
C LEU A 167 6.37 2.50 14.95
N GLU A 168 6.10 1.62 13.98
CA GLU A 168 6.54 1.76 12.58
C GLU A 168 6.07 3.08 11.98
N VAL A 169 4.78 3.42 12.12
CA VAL A 169 4.24 4.70 11.65
C VAL A 169 4.89 5.89 12.37
N THR A 170 5.12 5.81 13.68
CA THR A 170 5.79 6.89 14.41
C THR A 170 7.26 7.04 14.02
N LEU A 171 7.93 5.93 13.66
CA LEU A 171 9.30 5.94 13.17
C LEU A 171 9.37 6.57 11.78
N GLU A 172 8.49 6.18 10.86
CA GLU A 172 8.38 6.81 9.54
C GLU A 172 8.14 8.32 9.65
N PHE A 173 7.23 8.73 10.55
CA PHE A 173 6.98 10.15 10.81
C PHE A 173 8.22 10.86 11.38
N ALA A 174 8.95 10.23 12.30
CA ALA A 174 10.19 10.76 12.88
C ALA A 174 11.34 10.81 11.85
N GLU A 175 11.38 9.90 10.89
CA GLU A 175 12.35 9.93 9.79
C GLU A 175 12.03 11.07 8.81
N ILE A 176 10.76 11.27 8.47
CA ILE A 176 10.32 12.38 7.63
C ILE A 176 10.59 13.72 8.32
N SER A 177 10.30 13.84 9.62
CA SER A 177 10.58 15.05 10.41
C SER A 177 12.09 15.32 10.46
N LYS A 178 12.92 14.29 10.65
CA LYS A 178 14.38 14.38 10.59
C LYS A 178 14.85 14.85 9.21
N GLN A 179 14.41 14.24 8.12
CA GLN A 179 14.78 14.65 6.76
C GLN A 179 14.40 16.10 6.47
N ARG A 180 13.22 16.54 6.93
CA ARG A 180 12.79 17.94 6.83
C ARG A 180 13.74 18.87 7.61
N ALA A 181 14.07 18.51 8.85
CA ALA A 181 15.00 19.28 9.67
C ALA A 181 16.42 19.32 9.06
N GLU A 182 16.88 18.24 8.44
CA GLU A 182 18.14 18.19 7.68
C GLU A 182 18.09 19.13 6.46
N GLY A 183 16.98 19.14 5.72
CA GLY A 183 16.75 20.07 4.61
C GLY A 183 16.75 21.53 5.05
N GLU A 184 16.08 21.86 6.16
CA GLU A 184 16.08 23.21 6.71
C GLU A 184 17.47 23.64 7.22
N ALA A 185 18.20 22.75 7.88
CA ALA A 185 19.55 23.02 8.37
C ALA A 185 20.56 23.24 7.22
N THR A 186 20.46 22.45 6.14
CA THR A 186 21.31 22.62 4.95
C THR A 186 21.04 23.95 4.24
N LEU A 187 19.77 24.31 4.04
CA LEU A 187 19.39 25.61 3.48
C LEU A 187 19.85 26.79 4.35
N ALA A 188 19.71 26.70 5.67
CA ALA A 188 20.19 27.73 6.59
C ALA A 188 21.73 27.88 6.51
N LYS A 189 22.45 26.76 6.35
CA LYS A 189 23.91 26.75 6.17
C LYS A 189 24.34 27.46 4.89
N GLU A 190 23.70 27.15 3.76
CA GLU A 190 23.98 27.79 2.48
C GLU A 190 23.71 29.31 2.53
N ARG A 191 22.64 29.74 3.20
CA ARG A 191 22.34 31.17 3.43
C ARG A 191 23.44 31.87 4.23
N ALA A 192 23.90 31.26 5.32
CA ALA A 192 24.98 31.80 6.15
C ALA A 192 26.31 31.88 5.37
N GLU A 193 26.62 30.89 4.55
CA GLU A 193 27.82 30.89 3.69
C GLU A 193 27.74 31.94 2.57
N SER A 194 26.55 32.19 2.02
CA SER A 194 26.31 33.26 1.04
C SER A 194 26.50 34.65 1.67
N ALA A 195 25.88 34.90 2.83
CA ALA A 195 26.02 36.15 3.56
C ALA A 195 27.48 36.41 3.98
N SER A 196 28.21 35.38 4.42
CA SER A 196 29.64 35.49 4.74
C SER A 196 30.50 35.87 3.53
N ARG A 197 30.19 35.34 2.34
CA ARG A 197 30.88 35.74 1.10
C ARG A 197 30.60 37.20 0.74
N GLU A 198 29.37 37.66 0.94
CA GLU A 198 28.99 39.04 0.67
C GLU A 198 29.67 40.03 1.62
N VAL A 199 29.78 39.71 2.91
CA VAL A 199 30.55 40.52 3.86
C VAL A 199 32.01 40.65 3.43
N LYS A 200 32.66 39.54 3.02
CA LYS A 200 34.04 39.59 2.53
C LYS A 200 34.18 40.51 1.29
N ARG A 201 33.19 40.50 0.40
CA ARG A 201 33.15 41.37 -0.78
C ARG A 201 33.02 42.85 -0.39
N LEU A 202 32.10 43.16 0.54
CA LEU A 202 31.89 44.51 1.05
C LEU A 202 33.11 45.02 1.82
N GLU A 203 33.78 44.17 2.60
CA GLU A 203 35.03 44.50 3.30
C GLU A 203 36.12 44.93 2.31
N LEU A 204 36.32 44.16 1.22
CA LEU A 204 37.29 44.51 0.18
C LEU A 204 36.94 45.84 -0.50
N LEU A 205 35.66 46.06 -0.83
CA LEU A 205 35.21 47.31 -1.44
C LEU A 205 35.42 48.51 -0.50
N LEU A 206 35.07 48.35 0.78
CA LEU A 206 35.27 49.38 1.80
C LEU A 206 36.75 49.74 1.97
N THR A 207 37.66 48.76 1.93
CA THR A 207 39.10 49.03 1.99
C THR A 207 39.58 49.85 0.78
N ALA A 208 39.21 49.46 -0.45
CA ALA A 208 39.62 50.17 -1.66
C ALA A 208 39.09 51.62 -1.71
N VAL A 209 37.80 51.81 -1.40
CA VAL A 209 37.16 53.13 -1.38
C VAL A 209 37.75 54.01 -0.25
N SER A 210 38.05 53.42 0.92
CA SER A 210 38.69 54.14 2.02
C SER A 210 40.11 54.58 1.68
N GLU A 211 40.88 53.74 0.98
CA GLU A 211 42.22 54.08 0.50
C GLU A 211 42.19 55.21 -0.54
N GLU A 212 41.27 55.18 -1.50
CA GLU A 212 41.09 56.27 -2.47
C GLU A 212 40.66 57.58 -1.79
N ARG A 213 39.73 57.51 -0.83
CA ARG A 213 39.33 58.64 0.00
C ARG A 213 40.53 59.24 0.75
N ASP A 214 41.37 58.41 1.34
CA ASP A 214 42.54 58.86 2.10
C ASP A 214 43.62 59.48 1.20
N ARG A 215 43.78 58.99 -0.04
CA ARG A 215 44.65 59.61 -1.05
C ARG A 215 44.12 60.99 -1.46
N LEU A 216 42.84 61.08 -1.86
CA LEU A 216 42.20 62.36 -2.21
C LEU A 216 42.26 63.38 -1.07
N ARG A 217 42.12 62.93 0.19
CA ARG A 217 42.19 63.79 1.37
C ARG A 217 43.60 64.32 1.58
N LYS A 218 44.64 63.50 1.38
CA LYS A 218 46.04 63.93 1.42
C LYS A 218 46.34 64.95 0.32
N ASP A 219 45.90 64.67 -0.91
CA ASP A 219 46.12 65.56 -2.06
C ASP A 219 45.41 66.91 -1.86
N HIS A 220 44.17 66.90 -1.37
CA HIS A 220 43.42 68.12 -1.04
C HIS A 220 44.12 68.96 0.04
N ASN A 221 44.62 68.33 1.11
CA ASN A 221 45.36 69.02 2.17
C ASN A 221 46.68 69.64 1.67
N MET A 222 47.40 68.95 0.78
CA MET A 222 48.61 69.47 0.17
C MET A 222 48.33 70.67 -0.75
N LEU A 223 47.25 70.61 -1.53
CA LEU A 223 46.81 71.71 -2.41
C LEU A 223 46.31 72.93 -1.62
N SER A 224 45.62 72.69 -0.50
CA SER A 224 45.15 73.74 0.41
C SER A 224 46.31 74.48 1.08
N ASN A 225 47.34 73.76 1.52
CA ASN A 225 48.53 74.34 2.16
C ASN A 225 49.45 75.12 1.19
N GLN A 226 49.35 74.89 -0.13
CA GLN A 226 50.14 75.60 -1.16
C GLN A 226 49.45 76.87 -1.69
N LYS A 227 48.15 77.08 -1.42
CA LYS A 227 47.39 78.25 -1.90
C LYS A 227 47.61 79.50 -1.04
N THR A 228 48.55 80.35 -1.47
CA THR A 228 48.66 81.75 -1.01
C THR A 228 48.56 82.79 -2.14
N ARG A 229 48.29 82.43 -3.40
CA ARG A 229 48.10 83.41 -4.48
C ARG A 229 47.06 82.96 -5.51
N ASP A 230 46.10 83.87 -5.73
CA ASP A 230 44.98 83.94 -6.67
C ASP A 230 44.91 82.94 -7.85
N GLY A 231 43.75 82.26 -8.00
CA GLY A 231 43.29 81.80 -9.31
C GLY A 231 42.53 80.47 -9.44
N ASP A 232 42.52 79.58 -8.43
CA ASP A 232 42.11 78.17 -8.67
C ASP A 232 41.02 77.63 -7.70
N ASP A 233 39.96 78.40 -7.49
CA ASP A 233 38.85 78.10 -6.57
C ASP A 233 37.96 76.92 -7.05
N MET A 234 37.80 76.76 -8.37
CA MET A 234 36.93 75.72 -8.95
C MET A 234 37.49 74.29 -8.81
N SER A 235 38.80 74.09 -8.92
CA SER A 235 39.45 72.78 -8.74
C SER A 235 39.36 72.30 -7.29
N SER A 236 39.56 73.20 -6.32
CA SER A 236 39.40 72.91 -4.88
C SER A 236 37.98 72.47 -4.54
N LYS A 237 36.98 73.22 -5.01
CA LYS A 237 35.56 72.93 -4.75
C LYS A 237 35.11 71.60 -5.35
N LYS A 238 35.63 71.24 -6.52
CA LYS A 238 35.36 69.94 -7.14
C LYS A 238 35.95 68.80 -6.31
N MET A 239 37.20 68.91 -5.88
CA MET A 239 37.85 67.88 -5.06
C MET A 239 37.22 67.73 -3.67
N GLU A 240 36.72 68.82 -3.10
CA GLU A 240 35.95 68.83 -1.85
C GLU A 240 34.58 68.16 -2.01
N SER A 241 33.89 68.38 -3.15
CA SER A 241 32.66 67.66 -3.51
C SER A 241 32.90 66.17 -3.68
N ASP A 242 33.96 65.78 -4.41
CA ASP A 242 34.33 64.38 -4.65
C ASP A 242 34.70 63.67 -3.33
N LEU A 243 35.41 64.36 -2.43
CA LEU A 243 35.68 63.88 -1.07
C LEU A 243 34.41 63.68 -0.25
N SER A 244 33.48 64.65 -0.27
CA SER A 244 32.20 64.56 0.43
C SER A 244 31.36 63.38 -0.09
N GLN A 245 31.38 63.16 -1.41
CA GLN A 245 30.70 62.02 -2.03
C GLN A 245 31.35 60.69 -1.61
N MET A 246 32.67 60.59 -1.61
CA MET A 246 33.38 59.39 -1.18
C MET A 246 33.15 59.08 0.30
N GLU A 247 33.09 60.10 1.17
CA GLU A 247 32.76 59.94 2.58
C GLU A 247 31.32 59.47 2.82
N LYS A 248 30.36 59.86 1.95
CA LYS A 248 29.01 59.30 1.97
C LYS A 248 29.02 57.81 1.59
N VAL A 249 29.71 57.45 0.51
CA VAL A 249 29.84 56.05 0.06
C VAL A 249 30.51 55.18 1.12
N VAL A 250 31.58 55.66 1.78
CA VAL A 250 32.24 54.93 2.89
C VAL A 250 31.26 54.71 4.04
N ARG A 251 30.51 55.73 4.47
CA ARG A 251 29.51 55.57 5.54
C ARG A 251 28.41 54.58 5.17
N GLU A 252 27.91 54.63 3.93
CA GLU A 252 26.90 53.69 3.43
C GLU A 252 27.44 52.24 3.36
N LEU A 253 28.70 52.07 2.97
CA LEU A 253 29.36 50.76 2.99
C LEU A 253 29.59 50.25 4.42
N GLU A 254 29.95 51.13 5.36
CA GLU A 254 30.08 50.78 6.79
C GLU A 254 28.74 50.36 7.41
N THR A 255 27.64 51.08 7.12
CA THR A 255 26.31 50.73 7.61
C THR A 255 25.82 49.41 7.03
N THR A 256 25.94 49.22 5.72
CA THR A 256 25.53 47.96 5.07
C THR A 256 26.34 46.76 5.54
N LEU A 257 27.64 46.94 5.78
CA LEU A 257 28.51 45.88 6.30
C LEU A 257 28.18 45.54 7.77
N HIS A 258 27.82 46.53 8.59
CA HIS A 258 27.33 46.31 9.94
C HIS A 258 26.02 45.51 9.94
N GLU A 259 25.05 45.92 9.13
CA GLU A 259 23.76 45.20 8.96
C GLU A 259 23.97 43.75 8.49
N GLN A 260 24.88 43.52 7.54
CA GLN A 260 25.20 42.16 7.07
C GLN A 260 25.87 41.29 8.15
N ARG A 261 26.70 41.88 9.01
CA ARG A 261 27.30 41.16 10.15
C ARG A 261 26.27 40.77 11.21
N GLU A 262 25.31 41.65 11.49
CA GLU A 262 24.18 41.33 12.38
C GLU A 262 23.31 40.21 11.80
N LEU A 263 23.02 40.25 10.50
CA LEU A 263 22.29 39.19 9.81
C LEU A 263 23.00 37.83 9.92
N ILE A 264 24.32 37.79 9.73
CA ILE A 264 25.13 36.55 9.91
C ILE A 264 25.02 36.05 11.35
N SER A 265 25.11 36.94 12.34
CA SER A 265 24.98 36.56 13.75
C SER A 265 23.62 35.93 14.05
N GLN A 266 22.54 36.49 13.48
CA GLN A 266 21.18 35.94 13.61
C GLN A 266 21.06 34.58 12.92
N GLN A 267 21.55 34.45 11.68
CA GLN A 267 21.54 33.19 10.92
C GLN A 267 22.37 32.10 11.61
N HIS A 268 23.47 32.45 12.27
CA HIS A 268 24.29 31.50 13.02
C HIS A 268 23.57 30.98 14.27
N ALA A 269 22.84 31.86 14.98
CA ALA A 269 22.01 31.47 16.11
C ALA A 269 20.86 30.53 15.67
N GLU A 270 20.21 30.83 14.55
CA GLU A 270 19.17 29.99 13.97
C GLU A 270 19.70 28.61 13.54
N LEU A 271 20.87 28.57 12.91
CA LEU A 271 21.57 27.32 12.56
C LEU A 271 21.84 26.44 13.77
N ASN A 272 22.34 27.04 14.87
CA ASN A 272 22.62 26.30 16.10
C ASN A 272 21.34 25.67 16.68
N LEU A 273 20.24 26.43 16.70
CA LEU A 273 18.93 25.93 17.15
C LEU A 273 18.43 24.78 16.26
N MET A 274 18.55 24.90 14.93
CA MET A 274 18.14 23.84 14.01
C MET A 274 19.00 22.58 14.17
N ASN A 275 20.31 22.74 14.38
CA ASN A 275 21.21 21.62 14.59
C ASN A 275 20.93 20.88 15.91
N GLU A 276 20.53 21.61 16.95
CA GLU A 276 20.08 21.02 18.22
C GLU A 276 18.78 20.21 18.05
N LYS A 277 17.78 20.77 17.36
CA LYS A 277 16.53 20.06 17.02
C LYS A 277 16.80 18.80 16.22
N LEU A 278 17.66 18.88 15.21
CA LEU A 278 18.09 17.74 14.40
C LEU A 278 18.74 16.66 15.27
N SER A 279 19.60 17.05 16.21
CA SER A 279 20.22 16.11 17.13
C SER A 279 19.20 15.41 18.03
N ILE A 280 18.16 16.10 18.49
CA ILE A 280 17.10 15.52 19.32
C ILE A 280 16.29 14.50 18.51
N GLU A 281 15.85 14.86 17.31
CA GLU A 281 15.05 13.98 16.46
C GLU A 281 15.85 12.74 16.02
N ALA A 282 17.13 12.90 15.71
CA ALA A 282 18.02 11.79 15.38
C ALA A 282 18.20 10.79 16.56
N ARG A 283 18.20 11.27 17.81
CA ARG A 283 18.23 10.38 18.99
C ARG A 283 16.90 9.65 19.18
N LYS A 284 15.78 10.33 18.94
CA LYS A 284 14.43 9.76 19.02
C LYS A 284 14.23 8.65 17.99
N ALA A 285 14.62 8.88 16.74
CA ALA A 285 14.58 7.86 15.67
C ALA A 285 15.35 6.60 16.07
N LYS A 286 16.62 6.75 16.52
CA LYS A 286 17.44 5.62 17.01
C LYS A 286 16.83 4.88 18.20
N SER A 287 16.08 5.55 19.06
CA SER A 287 15.40 4.91 20.19
C SER A 287 14.25 4.04 19.71
N LEU A 288 13.43 4.56 18.79
CA LEU A 288 12.29 3.86 18.21
C LEU A 288 12.74 2.66 17.35
N GLU A 289 13.84 2.80 16.59
CA GLU A 289 14.45 1.69 15.84
C GLU A 289 14.79 0.51 16.75
N ARG A 290 15.44 0.78 17.90
CA ARG A 290 15.83 -0.25 18.88
C ARG A 290 14.62 -0.94 19.51
N GLU A 291 13.57 -0.18 19.84
CA GLU A 291 12.32 -0.73 20.36
C GLU A 291 11.63 -1.61 19.31
N GLY A 292 11.61 -1.17 18.05
CA GLY A 292 11.12 -1.96 16.92
C GLY A 292 11.87 -3.29 16.75
N ASP A 293 13.21 -3.28 16.84
CA ASP A 293 14.03 -4.50 16.79
C ASP A 293 13.73 -5.47 17.95
N GLN A 294 13.51 -4.93 19.15
CA GLN A 294 13.15 -5.73 20.32
C GLN A 294 11.78 -6.38 20.16
N LEU A 295 10.78 -5.65 19.64
CA LEU A 295 9.46 -6.19 19.38
C LEU A 295 9.45 -7.22 18.25
N ARG A 296 10.18 -6.98 17.15
CA ARG A 296 10.37 -7.97 16.08
C ARG A 296 10.97 -9.26 16.61
N SER A 297 11.97 -9.16 17.49
CA SER A 297 12.59 -10.33 18.12
C SER A 297 11.61 -11.10 19.02
N GLN A 298 10.75 -10.38 19.76
CA GLN A 298 9.70 -11.01 20.57
C GLN A 298 8.64 -11.70 19.70
N VAL A 299 8.20 -11.08 18.61
CA VAL A 299 7.26 -11.68 17.66
C VAL A 299 7.86 -12.96 17.06
N ALA A 300 9.09 -12.92 16.55
CA ALA A 300 9.76 -14.09 15.99
C ALA A 300 9.90 -15.24 17.01
N LEU A 301 10.20 -14.92 18.28
CA LEU A 301 10.27 -15.91 19.34
C LEU A 301 8.90 -16.54 19.63
N LEU A 302 7.85 -15.72 19.70
CA LEU A 302 6.48 -16.19 19.94
C LEU A 302 5.96 -17.04 18.78
N GLU A 303 6.23 -16.62 17.54
CA GLU A 303 5.90 -17.37 16.32
C GLU A 303 6.64 -18.71 16.26
N SER A 304 7.93 -18.72 16.59
CA SER A 304 8.71 -19.97 16.67
C SER A 304 8.13 -20.93 17.70
N LYS A 305 7.78 -20.46 18.90
CA LYS A 305 7.16 -21.29 19.94
C LYS A 305 5.82 -21.85 19.47
N LEU A 306 5.00 -21.03 18.82
CA LEU A 306 3.73 -21.47 18.23
C LEU A 306 3.94 -22.52 17.13
N GLY A 307 4.91 -22.33 16.24
CA GLY A 307 5.20 -23.22 15.11
C GLY A 307 5.77 -24.59 15.51
N HIS A 308 6.52 -24.66 16.61
CA HIS A 308 7.08 -25.92 17.12
C HIS A 308 6.12 -26.68 18.03
N GLY A 309 4.96 -26.10 18.34
CA GLY A 309 4.02 -26.64 19.31
C GLY A 309 4.58 -26.60 20.73
N ASP A 310 5.44 -25.62 21.07
CA ASP A 310 5.90 -25.42 22.44
C ASP A 310 4.71 -25.08 23.33
N TYR A 311 4.52 -25.88 24.38
CA TYR A 311 3.46 -25.70 25.35
C TYR A 311 4.04 -25.63 26.76
N SER A 312 3.39 -24.87 27.64
CA SER A 312 3.78 -24.88 29.05
C SER A 312 3.20 -26.11 29.74
N ALA A 313 4.05 -26.97 30.29
CA ALA A 313 3.63 -28.17 31.03
C ALA A 313 2.77 -27.85 32.28
N SER A 314 2.83 -26.62 32.78
CA SER A 314 2.00 -26.15 33.90
C SER A 314 0.57 -25.77 33.49
N SER A 315 0.34 -25.38 32.23
CA SER A 315 -0.98 -24.96 31.73
C SER A 315 -1.59 -25.93 30.73
N THR A 316 -0.78 -26.79 30.12
CA THR A 316 -1.16 -27.62 28.98
C THR A 316 -0.61 -29.02 29.15
N LYS A 317 -1.52 -30.00 29.30
CA LYS A 317 -1.17 -31.42 29.35
C LYS A 317 -1.39 -32.03 27.97
N VAL A 318 -0.33 -32.43 27.29
CA VAL A 318 -0.43 -33.09 25.99
C VAL A 318 -0.79 -34.57 26.21
N LEU A 319 -2.00 -34.92 25.81
CA LEU A 319 -2.50 -36.30 25.84
C LEU A 319 -2.35 -36.90 24.45
N ARG A 320 -1.62 -38.01 24.35
CA ARG A 320 -1.60 -38.87 23.17
C ARG A 320 -2.54 -40.03 23.42
N MET A 321 -3.44 -40.30 22.48
CA MET A 321 -4.23 -41.53 22.50
C MET A 321 -3.27 -42.70 22.23
N VAL A 322 -2.98 -43.53 23.23
CA VAL A 322 -2.04 -44.66 23.10
C VAL A 322 -2.59 -45.73 22.13
N ASN A 323 -3.86 -45.60 21.72
CA ASN A 323 -4.54 -46.50 20.80
C ASN A 323 -4.73 -45.91 19.38
N THR A 324 -3.95 -44.91 18.97
CA THR A 324 -3.98 -44.42 17.58
C THR A 324 -2.97 -45.13 16.69
N LEU A 325 -3.52 -45.73 15.64
CA LEU A 325 -2.91 -46.48 14.56
C LEU A 325 -2.53 -47.90 14.95
N ALA A 326 -3.41 -48.83 14.55
CA ALA A 326 -3.09 -50.22 14.36
C ALA A 326 -1.83 -50.45 13.52
N MET A 327 -1.17 -49.44 12.93
CA MET A 327 0.12 -49.59 12.24
C MET A 327 1.25 -50.06 13.16
N ASP A 328 1.34 -49.56 14.41
CA ASP A 328 2.38 -50.04 15.34
C ASP A 328 2.03 -51.44 15.89
N SER A 329 0.74 -51.79 16.01
CA SER A 329 0.31 -53.13 16.42
C SER A 329 0.33 -54.13 15.28
N GLU A 330 -0.06 -53.77 14.06
CA GLU A 330 -0.03 -54.60 12.86
C GLU A 330 1.40 -54.82 12.43
N ALA A 331 2.26 -53.80 12.39
CA ALA A 331 3.68 -54.02 12.09
C ALA A 331 4.32 -54.94 13.15
N LYS A 332 4.02 -54.75 14.45
CA LYS A 332 4.47 -55.66 15.51
C LYS A 332 3.88 -57.06 15.37
N GLN A 333 2.59 -57.20 15.13
CA GLN A 333 1.92 -58.50 14.94
C GLN A 333 2.41 -59.20 13.67
N THR A 334 2.72 -58.45 12.61
CA THR A 334 3.29 -59.00 11.37
C THR A 334 4.72 -59.45 11.62
N ILE A 335 5.52 -58.68 12.36
CA ILE A 335 6.87 -59.08 12.78
C ILE A 335 6.81 -60.33 13.68
N GLU A 336 5.90 -60.39 14.66
CA GLU A 336 5.71 -61.55 15.53
C GLU A 336 5.21 -62.77 14.76
N ALA A 337 4.27 -62.61 13.84
CA ALA A 337 3.79 -63.68 12.96
C ALA A 337 4.91 -64.20 12.06
N LEU A 338 5.71 -63.31 11.46
CA LEU A 338 6.87 -63.68 10.64
C LEU A 338 7.95 -64.36 11.49
N GLN A 339 8.17 -63.94 12.74
CA GLN A 339 9.09 -64.61 13.66
C GLN A 339 8.60 -66.00 14.07
N ALA A 340 7.29 -66.16 14.30
CA ALA A 340 6.68 -67.45 14.59
C ALA A 340 6.74 -68.39 13.37
N GLU A 341 6.49 -67.88 12.16
CA GLU A 341 6.66 -68.64 10.92
C GLU A 341 8.12 -69.00 10.65
N LEU A 342 9.07 -68.09 10.92
CA LEU A 342 10.49 -68.39 10.84
C LEU A 342 10.91 -69.48 11.82
N LYS A 343 10.40 -69.43 13.06
CA LYS A 343 10.67 -70.47 14.06
C LYS A 343 10.09 -71.81 13.62
N LYS A 344 8.84 -71.83 13.14
CA LYS A 344 8.15 -73.03 12.66
C LYS A 344 8.78 -73.61 11.41
N THR A 345 9.25 -72.77 10.49
CA THR A 345 9.98 -73.21 9.29
C THR A 345 11.36 -73.72 9.64
N LYS A 346 12.03 -73.14 10.64
CA LYS A 346 13.31 -73.63 11.17
C LYS A 346 13.14 -74.99 11.87
N GLU A 347 12.11 -75.16 12.70
CA GLU A 347 11.76 -76.44 13.31
C GLU A 347 11.36 -77.49 12.26
N ARG A 348 10.61 -77.11 11.22
CA ARG A 348 10.31 -78.00 10.08
C ARG A 348 11.53 -78.33 9.25
N LEU A 349 12.45 -77.40 9.03
CA LEU A 349 13.73 -77.65 8.35
C LEU A 349 14.60 -78.60 9.17
N GLN A 350 14.62 -78.45 10.49
CA GLN A 350 15.33 -79.34 11.40
C GLN A 350 14.69 -80.74 11.40
N ALA A 351 13.36 -80.82 11.43
CA ALA A 351 12.62 -82.07 11.25
C ALA A 351 12.80 -82.66 9.84
N ILE A 352 12.93 -81.85 8.79
CA ILE A 352 13.23 -82.28 7.42
C ILE A 352 14.69 -82.69 7.29
N GLU A 353 15.63 -82.10 8.03
CA GLU A 353 17.03 -82.55 8.10
C GLU A 353 17.15 -83.87 8.86
N GLU A 354 16.36 -84.06 9.91
CA GLU A 354 16.18 -85.33 10.62
C GLU A 354 15.46 -86.38 9.75
N LEU A 355 14.46 -85.96 8.95
CA LEU A 355 13.74 -86.79 7.99
C LEU A 355 14.46 -86.93 6.63
N LYS A 356 15.51 -86.16 6.35
CA LYS A 356 16.34 -86.31 5.13
C LYS A 356 17.23 -87.55 5.21
N GLY A 357 17.21 -88.24 6.35
CA GLY A 357 17.57 -89.65 6.43
C GLY A 357 16.65 -90.57 5.62
N GLN A 358 15.42 -90.14 5.27
CA GLN A 358 14.41 -90.93 4.55
C GLN A 358 13.46 -90.06 3.70
N ALA A 359 13.78 -89.98 2.40
CA ALA A 359 12.91 -89.84 1.22
C ALA A 359 11.60 -88.98 1.27
N ASP A 360 11.65 -87.93 0.44
CA ASP A 360 10.72 -87.59 -0.64
C ASP A 360 9.23 -87.28 -0.34
N ALA A 361 8.91 -85.98 -0.25
CA ALA A 361 7.54 -85.44 -0.34
C ALA A 361 7.55 -83.96 -0.77
N GLY A 362 8.03 -83.67 -1.99
CA GLY A 362 8.26 -82.31 -2.49
C GLY A 362 7.10 -81.62 -3.21
N THR A 363 5.96 -82.26 -3.47
CA THR A 363 5.14 -81.84 -4.64
C THR A 363 3.88 -80.99 -4.34
N VAL A 364 3.44 -80.86 -3.09
CA VAL A 364 2.13 -80.22 -2.77
C VAL A 364 2.25 -78.83 -2.13
N VAL A 365 3.38 -78.51 -1.49
CA VAL A 365 3.61 -77.19 -0.87
C VAL A 365 4.05 -76.14 -1.91
N ASP A 366 4.75 -76.57 -2.96
CA ASP A 366 5.24 -75.67 -4.02
C ASP A 366 4.13 -75.00 -4.82
N ALA A 367 2.99 -75.67 -5.05
CA ALA A 367 1.91 -75.12 -5.87
C ALA A 367 1.24 -73.90 -5.21
N ASN A 368 0.94 -73.97 -3.91
CA ASN A 368 0.24 -72.91 -3.17
C ASN A 368 1.16 -71.71 -2.89
N VAL A 369 2.46 -71.95 -2.66
CA VAL A 369 3.46 -70.89 -2.53
C VAL A 369 3.71 -70.22 -3.88
N ALA A 370 3.83 -70.99 -4.97
CA ALA A 370 3.96 -70.45 -6.32
C ALA A 370 2.75 -69.61 -6.73
N GLU A 371 1.53 -70.02 -6.35
CA GLU A 371 0.29 -69.27 -6.63
C GLU A 371 0.26 -67.92 -5.89
N LYS A 372 0.57 -67.89 -4.59
CA LYS A 372 0.67 -66.62 -3.82
C LYS A 372 1.79 -65.71 -4.32
N LEU A 373 2.93 -66.28 -4.71
CA LEU A 373 4.07 -65.53 -5.25
C LEU A 373 3.73 -64.94 -6.63
N ALA A 374 2.98 -65.66 -7.46
CA ALA A 374 2.43 -65.15 -8.72
C ALA A 374 1.41 -64.02 -8.47
N GLN A 375 0.52 -64.15 -7.47
CA GLN A 375 -0.41 -63.08 -7.08
C GLN A 375 0.29 -61.81 -6.60
N LEU A 376 1.32 -61.94 -5.74
CA LEU A 376 2.12 -60.81 -5.26
C LEU A 376 2.91 -60.14 -6.39
N LYS A 377 3.53 -60.92 -7.29
CA LYS A 377 4.20 -60.39 -8.49
C LYS A 377 3.23 -59.61 -9.39
N ASN A 378 2.02 -60.11 -9.57
CA ASN A 378 0.99 -59.40 -10.31
C ASN A 378 0.57 -58.10 -9.61
N GLN A 379 0.42 -58.10 -8.28
CA GLN A 379 0.12 -56.87 -7.53
C GLN A 379 1.24 -55.83 -7.64
N VAL A 380 2.51 -56.25 -7.50
CA VAL A 380 3.68 -55.38 -7.69
C VAL A 380 3.69 -54.78 -9.10
N ALA A 381 3.53 -55.62 -10.13
CA ALA A 381 3.46 -55.15 -11.51
C ALA A 381 2.28 -54.16 -11.76
N THR A 382 1.16 -54.35 -11.07
CA THR A 382 0.00 -53.44 -11.17
C THR A 382 0.28 -52.11 -10.48
N LEU A 383 0.97 -52.13 -9.33
CA LEU A 383 1.38 -50.93 -8.58
C LEU A 383 2.46 -50.15 -9.33
N GLU A 384 3.48 -50.82 -9.86
CA GLU A 384 4.53 -50.21 -10.70
C GLU A 384 3.90 -49.53 -11.93
N LYS A 385 2.99 -50.22 -12.63
CA LYS A 385 2.25 -49.64 -13.76
C LYS A 385 1.35 -48.47 -13.37
N ARG A 386 0.87 -48.41 -12.11
CA ARG A 386 0.10 -47.29 -11.59
C ARG A 386 1.02 -46.11 -11.24
N GLU A 387 2.18 -46.38 -10.65
CA GLU A 387 3.22 -45.39 -10.36
C GLU A 387 3.76 -44.75 -11.65
N GLU A 388 4.07 -45.55 -12.66
CA GLU A 388 4.48 -45.05 -13.98
C GLU A 388 3.42 -44.15 -14.61
N ARG A 389 2.14 -44.52 -14.50
CA ARG A 389 1.03 -43.67 -14.94
C ARG A 389 0.96 -42.36 -14.15
N TYR A 390 1.19 -42.39 -12.84
CA TYR A 390 1.22 -41.16 -12.04
C TYR A 390 2.40 -40.26 -12.41
N LYS A 391 3.60 -40.82 -12.62
CA LYS A 391 4.77 -40.08 -13.10
C LYS A 391 4.49 -39.46 -14.47
N ALA A 392 3.87 -40.20 -15.39
CA ALA A 392 3.52 -39.71 -16.72
C ALA A 392 2.51 -38.55 -16.65
N VAL A 393 1.43 -38.70 -15.88
CA VAL A 393 0.43 -37.63 -15.69
C VAL A 393 1.05 -36.41 -15.02
N PHE A 394 1.92 -36.60 -14.03
CA PHE A 394 2.61 -35.49 -13.36
C PHE A 394 3.53 -34.74 -14.33
N LEU A 395 4.34 -35.45 -15.12
CA LEU A 395 5.20 -34.85 -16.15
C LEU A 395 4.38 -34.07 -17.19
N GLU A 396 3.24 -34.63 -17.63
CA GLU A 396 2.33 -33.95 -18.54
C GLU A 396 1.78 -32.65 -17.92
N ARG A 397 1.29 -32.71 -16.67
CA ARG A 397 0.72 -31.53 -15.98
C ARG A 397 1.76 -30.44 -15.74
N ILE A 398 2.96 -30.80 -15.32
CA ILE A 398 4.06 -29.85 -15.14
C ILE A 398 4.51 -29.26 -16.48
N SER A 399 4.50 -30.03 -17.56
CA SER A 399 4.78 -29.53 -18.91
C SER A 399 3.75 -28.48 -19.35
N VAL A 400 2.45 -28.75 -19.14
CA VAL A 400 1.37 -27.79 -19.42
C VAL A 400 1.54 -26.51 -18.60
N PHE A 401 1.83 -26.64 -17.31
CA PHE A 401 2.06 -25.49 -16.43
C PHE A 401 3.24 -24.63 -16.90
N ARG A 402 4.38 -25.26 -17.20
CA ARG A 402 5.58 -24.54 -17.70
C ARG A 402 5.33 -23.84 -19.03
N LYS A 403 4.59 -24.46 -19.95
CA LYS A 403 4.17 -23.82 -21.20
C LYS A 403 3.27 -22.61 -20.95
N ALA A 404 2.30 -22.72 -20.03
CA ALA A 404 1.45 -21.60 -19.66
C ALA A 404 2.26 -20.44 -19.05
N CYS A 405 3.19 -20.72 -18.13
CA CYS A 405 4.08 -19.70 -17.56
C CYS A 405 4.94 -19.02 -18.64
N CYS A 406 5.48 -19.79 -19.59
CA CYS A 406 6.24 -19.25 -20.71
C CYS A 406 5.40 -18.33 -21.58
N SER A 407 4.15 -18.69 -21.88
CA SER A 407 3.24 -17.87 -22.68
C SER A 407 2.73 -16.63 -21.95
N LEU A 408 2.49 -16.71 -20.63
CA LEU A 408 1.94 -15.61 -19.84
C LEU A 408 3.01 -14.61 -19.41
N PHE A 409 4.18 -15.08 -19.01
CA PHE A 409 5.21 -14.26 -18.37
C PHE A 409 6.48 -14.11 -19.21
N GLY A 410 6.59 -14.83 -20.34
CA GLY A 410 7.72 -14.71 -21.25
C GLY A 410 9.00 -15.43 -20.78
N TYR A 411 8.90 -16.38 -19.84
CA TYR A 411 10.05 -17.14 -19.34
C TYR A 411 9.84 -18.65 -19.44
N GLN A 412 10.80 -19.34 -20.06
CA GLN A 412 10.92 -20.78 -19.98
C GLN A 412 11.62 -21.16 -18.67
N ILE A 413 10.93 -21.94 -17.83
CA ILE A 413 11.40 -22.33 -16.49
C ILE A 413 11.87 -23.79 -16.51
N VAL A 414 13.14 -24.00 -16.17
CA VAL A 414 13.74 -25.33 -15.99
C VAL A 414 14.11 -25.51 -14.52
N MET A 415 13.90 -26.72 -14.00
CA MET A 415 14.16 -27.08 -12.60
C MET A 415 15.20 -28.20 -12.59
N ASN A 416 16.29 -28.00 -11.86
CA ASN A 416 17.35 -28.97 -11.66
C ASN A 416 17.61 -29.12 -10.15
N ASP A 417 17.74 -30.35 -9.68
CA ASP A 417 18.16 -30.60 -8.30
C ASP A 417 19.69 -30.60 -8.24
N GLU A 418 20.25 -29.75 -7.38
CA GLU A 418 21.69 -29.69 -7.14
C GLU A 418 21.98 -30.01 -5.67
N GLN A 419 23.04 -30.78 -5.43
CA GLN A 419 23.61 -30.93 -4.11
C GLN A 419 24.73 -29.90 -3.95
N GLN A 420 24.57 -29.00 -2.99
CA GLN A 420 25.65 -28.10 -2.62
C GLN A 420 26.82 -28.88 -1.99
N PRO A 421 28.05 -28.33 -1.98
CA PRO A 421 29.22 -28.96 -1.35
C PRO A 421 29.06 -29.27 0.15
N ASN A 422 28.09 -28.64 0.82
CA ASN A 422 27.72 -28.84 2.22
C ASN A 422 26.72 -30.00 2.44
N GLY A 423 26.30 -30.71 1.38
CA GLY A 423 25.36 -31.83 1.45
C GLY A 423 23.88 -31.43 1.51
N ILE A 424 23.57 -30.13 1.40
CA ILE A 424 22.18 -29.63 1.38
C ILE A 424 21.63 -29.76 -0.04
N HIS A 425 20.46 -30.38 -0.16
CA HIS A 425 19.69 -30.42 -1.41
C HIS A 425 19.04 -29.08 -1.66
N VAL A 426 19.39 -28.43 -2.77
CA VAL A 426 18.77 -27.18 -3.23
C VAL A 426 18.20 -27.36 -4.62
N THR A 427 17.09 -26.70 -4.86
CA THR A 427 16.46 -26.71 -6.18
C THR A 427 16.90 -25.47 -6.95
N ARG A 428 17.58 -25.67 -8.08
CA ARG A 428 17.98 -24.60 -8.99
C ARG A 428 16.93 -24.40 -10.06
N PHE A 429 16.45 -23.17 -10.19
CA PHE A 429 15.55 -22.74 -11.25
C PHE A 429 16.32 -21.92 -12.28
N THR A 430 16.23 -22.32 -13.54
CA THR A 430 16.78 -21.57 -14.68
C THR A 430 15.63 -20.93 -15.45
N LEU A 431 15.67 -19.61 -15.59
CA LEU A 431 14.72 -18.81 -16.34
C LEU A 431 15.39 -18.30 -17.61
N GLN A 432 14.88 -18.71 -18.75
CA GLN A 432 15.31 -18.20 -20.05
C GLN A 432 14.19 -17.35 -20.64
N SER A 433 14.49 -16.10 -21.00
CA SER A 433 13.50 -15.22 -21.64
C SER A 433 13.16 -15.73 -23.04
N VAL A 434 11.89 -15.64 -23.44
CA VAL A 434 11.49 -15.89 -24.84
C VAL A 434 12.08 -14.88 -25.83
N TYR A 435 12.57 -13.74 -25.31
CA TYR A 435 13.23 -12.69 -26.06
C TYR A 435 14.75 -12.78 -26.02
N ALA A 436 15.31 -13.81 -25.37
CA ALA A 436 16.75 -14.04 -25.32
C ALA A 436 17.35 -14.13 -26.74
N GLN A 437 18.49 -13.47 -26.96
CA GLN A 437 19.18 -13.48 -28.25
C GLN A 437 20.18 -14.65 -28.34
N THR A 438 20.72 -15.06 -27.21
CA THR A 438 21.67 -16.15 -27.07
C THR A 438 21.22 -17.16 -26.02
N ASP A 439 21.72 -18.40 -26.14
CA ASP A 439 21.45 -19.45 -25.15
C ASP A 439 22.13 -19.20 -23.78
N ASP A 440 23.01 -18.20 -23.71
CA ASP A 440 23.71 -17.83 -22.48
C ASP A 440 22.93 -16.80 -21.64
N GLU A 441 21.87 -16.20 -22.19
CA GLU A 441 20.99 -15.24 -21.51
C GLU A 441 19.98 -15.95 -20.59
N LYS A 442 20.52 -16.60 -19.56
CA LYS A 442 19.76 -17.38 -18.59
C LYS A 442 19.93 -16.78 -17.19
N LEU A 443 18.81 -16.58 -16.52
CA LEU A 443 18.79 -16.24 -15.10
C LEU A 443 18.73 -17.52 -14.28
N GLU A 444 19.49 -17.57 -13.19
CA GLU A 444 19.54 -18.73 -12.33
C GLU A 444 19.21 -18.34 -10.91
N PHE A 445 18.35 -19.13 -10.27
CA PHE A 445 17.88 -18.91 -8.91
C PHE A 445 18.02 -20.19 -8.10
N LEU A 446 18.48 -20.07 -6.86
CA LEU A 446 18.51 -21.14 -5.89
C LEU A 446 17.33 -20.99 -4.94
N TYR A 447 16.54 -22.05 -4.82
CA TYR A 447 15.46 -22.16 -3.87
C TYR A 447 15.88 -23.02 -2.68
N GLU A 448 15.85 -22.42 -1.49
CA GLU A 448 16.19 -23.06 -0.24
C GLU A 448 15.18 -22.65 0.84
N SER A 449 14.46 -23.62 1.40
CA SER A 449 13.60 -23.44 2.58
C SER A 449 12.64 -22.24 2.50
N GLY A 450 12.03 -22.00 1.34
CA GLY A 450 11.09 -20.88 1.13
C GLY A 450 11.72 -19.57 0.65
N SER A 451 13.05 -19.47 0.62
CA SER A 451 13.79 -18.32 0.08
C SER A 451 14.30 -18.60 -1.33
N THR A 452 14.21 -17.59 -2.21
CA THR A 452 14.71 -17.66 -3.59
C THR A 452 15.80 -16.63 -3.78
N ASN A 453 17.03 -17.07 -4.06
CA ASN A 453 18.19 -16.21 -4.23
C ASN A 453 18.71 -16.26 -5.67
N ILE A 454 19.04 -15.11 -6.24
CA ILE A 454 19.64 -15.04 -7.59
C ILE A 454 21.11 -15.48 -7.55
N VAL A 455 21.51 -16.28 -8.55
CA VAL A 455 22.89 -16.75 -8.74
C VAL A 455 23.60 -15.84 -9.72
N VAL A 456 24.84 -15.49 -9.39
CA VAL A 456 25.70 -14.70 -10.27
C VAL A 456 26.29 -15.61 -11.34
N ASN A 457 26.01 -15.30 -12.60
CA ASN A 457 26.53 -16.01 -13.78
C ASN A 457 26.99 -14.99 -14.84
N GLY A 458 27.43 -15.48 -16.01
CA GLY A 458 27.95 -14.60 -17.07
C GLY A 458 26.95 -13.54 -17.55
N TYR A 459 25.66 -13.84 -17.54
CA TYR A 459 24.60 -12.92 -17.94
C TYR A 459 24.26 -11.91 -16.84
N THR A 460 24.06 -12.35 -15.60
CA THR A 460 23.76 -11.46 -14.47
C THR A 460 24.95 -10.60 -14.04
N SER A 461 26.16 -10.94 -14.47
CA SER A 461 27.37 -10.12 -14.27
C SER A 461 27.50 -8.97 -15.27
N GLN A 462 26.69 -8.94 -16.34
CA GLN A 462 26.70 -7.82 -17.29
C GLN A 462 26.22 -6.54 -16.59
N HIS A 463 26.84 -5.41 -16.92
CA HIS A 463 26.63 -4.16 -16.20
C HIS A 463 25.15 -3.74 -16.15
N GLU A 464 24.41 -3.84 -17.27
CA GLU A 464 23.00 -3.45 -17.29
C GLU A 464 22.13 -4.36 -16.40
N ILE A 465 22.38 -5.67 -16.42
CA ILE A 465 21.60 -6.65 -15.67
C ILE A 465 21.96 -6.60 -14.18
N ALA A 466 23.25 -6.48 -13.85
CA ALA A 466 23.74 -6.35 -12.48
C ALA A 466 23.12 -5.12 -11.78
N GLN A 467 23.03 -3.98 -12.49
CA GLN A 467 22.38 -2.79 -11.97
C GLN A 467 20.89 -3.02 -11.69
N GLN A 468 20.19 -3.74 -12.57
CA GLN A 468 18.79 -4.10 -12.34
C GLN A 468 18.62 -5.06 -11.16
N VAL A 469 19.51 -6.05 -11.01
CA VAL A 469 19.50 -6.96 -9.85
C VAL A 469 19.69 -6.17 -8.55
N ASP A 470 20.61 -5.22 -8.50
CA ASP A 470 20.83 -4.40 -7.31
C ASP A 470 19.61 -3.52 -6.96
N ILE A 471 18.93 -2.98 -7.97
CA ILE A 471 17.74 -2.14 -7.75
C ILE A 471 16.52 -3.00 -7.37
N PHE A 472 16.15 -3.96 -8.20
CA PHE A 472 14.88 -4.68 -8.05
C PHE A 472 14.97 -5.82 -7.03
N ILE A 473 16.08 -6.56 -6.98
CA ILE A 473 16.23 -7.68 -6.06
C ILE A 473 16.82 -7.23 -4.72
N ARG A 474 17.92 -6.47 -4.70
CA ARG A 474 18.55 -6.09 -3.40
C ARG A 474 17.82 -4.95 -2.68
N LYS A 475 17.46 -3.88 -3.38
CA LYS A 475 16.81 -2.71 -2.75
C LYS A 475 15.30 -2.88 -2.58
N MET A 476 14.61 -3.41 -3.59
CA MET A 476 13.15 -3.55 -3.57
C MET A 476 12.65 -4.95 -3.20
N ASN A 477 13.55 -5.92 -3.01
CA ASN A 477 13.21 -7.30 -2.64
C ASN A 477 12.10 -7.94 -3.51
N SER A 478 12.12 -7.67 -4.82
CA SER A 478 11.05 -8.06 -5.74
C SER A 478 11.59 -8.68 -7.02
N ILE A 479 11.65 -10.02 -7.03
CA ILE A 479 11.93 -10.81 -8.24
C ILE A 479 10.88 -10.56 -9.34
N PRO A 480 9.56 -10.47 -9.06
CA PRO A 480 8.57 -10.16 -10.10
C PRO A 480 8.79 -8.80 -10.77
N ALA A 481 9.19 -7.77 -10.01
CA ALA A 481 9.48 -6.46 -10.59
C ALA A 481 10.72 -6.51 -11.49
N PHE A 482 11.76 -7.23 -11.06
CA PHE A 482 12.97 -7.46 -11.86
C PHE A 482 12.65 -8.16 -13.18
N THR A 483 11.96 -9.30 -13.14
CA THR A 483 11.68 -10.09 -14.34
C THR A 483 10.72 -9.38 -15.29
N ALA A 484 9.76 -8.59 -14.79
CA ALA A 484 8.89 -7.76 -15.63
C ALA A 484 9.67 -6.66 -16.36
N ASN A 485 10.56 -5.93 -15.66
CA ASN A 485 11.40 -4.91 -16.28
C ASN A 485 12.30 -5.52 -17.37
N LEU A 486 12.95 -6.64 -17.03
CA LEU A 486 13.85 -7.33 -17.96
C LEU A 486 13.10 -7.84 -19.21
N THR A 487 11.87 -8.33 -19.05
CA THR A 487 11.04 -8.75 -20.19
C THR A 487 10.72 -7.57 -21.10
N MET A 488 10.36 -6.41 -20.54
CA MET A 488 10.07 -5.20 -21.31
C MET A 488 11.29 -4.70 -22.07
N GLU A 489 12.46 -4.65 -21.43
CA GLU A 489 13.70 -4.23 -22.08
C GLU A 489 14.13 -5.21 -23.18
N SER A 490 14.05 -6.51 -22.93
CA SER A 490 14.42 -7.54 -23.91
C SER A 490 13.48 -7.51 -25.12
N PHE A 491 12.18 -7.30 -24.88
CA PHE A 491 11.20 -7.09 -25.95
C PHE A 491 11.50 -5.84 -26.78
N ASN A 492 11.82 -4.72 -26.13
CA ASN A 492 12.16 -3.47 -26.81
C ASN A 492 13.43 -3.62 -27.66
N LYS A 493 14.49 -4.23 -27.11
CA LYS A 493 15.73 -4.51 -27.84
C LYS A 493 15.47 -5.37 -29.09
N ARG A 494 14.57 -6.35 -29.00
CA ARG A 494 14.17 -7.20 -30.12
C ARG A 494 13.27 -6.50 -31.14
N SER A 495 12.48 -5.51 -30.71
CA SER A 495 11.56 -4.78 -31.60
C SER A 495 12.21 -3.60 -32.34
N ILE A 496 13.43 -3.22 -31.93
CA ILE A 496 14.22 -2.13 -32.53
C ILE A 496 15.25 -2.66 -33.56
N CYS A 497 15.49 -3.97 -33.59
CA CYS A 497 16.18 -4.66 -34.69
C CYS A 497 15.15 -5.15 -35.72
#